data_AF-A0A5J5V167-F1
#
_entry.id   AF-A0A5J5V167-F1
#
_cell.length_a   1.000
_cell.length_b   1.000
_cell.length_c   1.000
_cell.angle_alpha   90.00
_cell.angle_beta   90.00
_cell.angle_gamma   90.00
#
_symmetry.space_group_name_H-M   'P 1'
#
loop_
_entity.id
_entity.type
_entity.pdbx_description
1 polymer ?
#
loop_
_entity_poly.entity_id
_entity_poly.type
_entity_poly.pdbx_seq_one_letter_code
_entity_poly.pdbx_strand_id
1 'polypeptide(L)'
;MRIYEGDVYAIFNKRFSSFALYDGKDVENFQPYQVLLRYEARKHDAMIIAGLRKWLASSHVIDEPNFSLLKEINEVGLVNLVCKVLHICKTTDDKWMAFIWDGTDVPPISIYKKPEDEEHNPLPLHFKPLPSSGDVLHTFPTVGTILRLIFDVECMPYILQLLKVRQWFKLFCVECKVHEGLWYGVFTSYSKIQDIPNVDILILERQWIKQIDCLFPFD
;
A
#
# COMPACT_ATOMS: atom_id res chain seq x y z
N MET A 1 -17.58 21.77 13.99
CA MET A 1 -18.01 20.36 14.07
C MET A 1 -19.42 20.26 13.52
N ARG A 2 -19.82 19.10 12.99
CA ARG A 2 -21.22 18.80 12.66
C ARG A 2 -21.58 17.43 13.21
N ILE A 3 -22.85 17.26 13.55
CA ILE A 3 -23.40 15.97 13.96
C ILE A 3 -24.09 15.37 12.74
N TYR A 4 -23.74 14.14 12.39
CA TYR A 4 -24.39 13.39 11.32
C TYR A 4 -24.62 11.97 11.84
N GLU A 5 -25.87 11.50 11.77
CA GLU A 5 -26.28 10.17 12.27
C GLU A 5 -25.88 9.88 13.73
N GLY A 6 -25.78 10.92 14.56
CA GLY A 6 -25.41 10.81 15.98
C GLY A 6 -23.92 10.95 16.26
N ASP A 7 -23.07 10.86 15.22
CA ASP A 7 -21.61 11.00 15.35
C ASP A 7 -21.14 12.44 15.16
N VAL A 8 -20.09 12.82 15.90
CA VAL A 8 -19.49 14.15 15.86
C VAL A 8 -18.32 14.18 14.88
N TYR A 9 -18.47 14.94 13.79
CA TYR A 9 -17.44 15.11 12.78
C TYR A 9 -16.74 16.47 12.92
N ALA A 10 -15.41 16.44 12.98
CA ALA A 10 -14.59 17.62 12.77
C ALA A 10 -14.52 17.92 11.26
N ILE A 11 -14.99 19.11 10.86
CA ILE A 11 -15.01 19.53 9.45
C ILE A 11 -13.95 20.60 9.23
N PHE A 12 -13.08 20.37 8.26
CA PHE A 12 -12.09 21.34 7.83
C PHE A 12 -12.72 22.37 6.87
N ASN A 13 -12.64 23.65 7.22
CA ASN A 13 -13.05 24.75 6.36
C ASN A 13 -11.84 25.54 5.88
N LYS A 14 -11.57 25.50 4.57
CA LYS A 14 -10.41 26.17 3.94
C LYS A 14 -10.26 27.67 4.28
N ARG A 15 -11.33 28.37 4.67
CA ARG A 15 -11.29 29.82 4.96
C ARG A 15 -10.78 30.17 6.35
N PHE A 16 -10.99 29.31 7.35
CA PHE A 16 -10.73 29.63 8.75
C PHE A 16 -10.17 28.47 9.58
N SER A 17 -10.09 27.27 9.03
CA SER A 17 -9.41 26.14 9.67
C SER A 17 -7.92 26.14 9.33
N SER A 18 -7.12 25.73 10.29
CA SER A 18 -5.67 25.53 10.17
C SER A 18 -5.31 24.15 10.72
N PHE A 19 -4.18 23.58 10.29
CA PHE A 19 -3.64 22.38 10.92
C PHE A 19 -2.12 22.38 10.91
N ALA A 20 -1.56 21.58 11.81
CA ALA A 20 -0.14 21.28 11.89
C ALA A 20 0.03 19.78 12.15
N LEU A 21 0.97 19.16 11.44
CA LEU A 21 1.32 17.74 11.59
C LEU A 21 2.66 17.63 12.29
N TYR A 22 2.70 16.77 13.30
CA TYR A 22 3.85 16.52 14.16
C TYR A 22 4.26 15.08 14.07
N ASP A 23 5.55 14.82 14.23
CA ASP A 23 6.04 13.46 14.41
C ASP A 23 5.53 12.92 15.77
N GLY A 24 4.92 11.73 15.77
CA GLY A 24 4.41 11.08 16.97
C GLY A 24 5.48 10.40 17.82
N LYS A 25 6.68 10.19 17.27
CA LYS A 25 7.79 9.43 17.88
C LYS A 25 8.98 10.30 18.28
N ASP A 26 9.20 11.43 17.61
CA ASP A 26 10.29 12.35 17.96
C ASP A 26 9.96 13.08 19.28
N VAL A 27 10.54 12.63 20.40
CA VAL A 27 10.19 13.13 21.74
C VAL A 27 10.68 14.57 21.96
N GLU A 28 11.71 15.01 21.23
CA GLU A 28 12.42 16.26 21.50
C GLU A 28 12.05 17.38 20.51
N ASN A 29 11.62 17.02 19.30
CA ASN A 29 11.23 17.99 18.30
C ASN A 29 9.74 18.38 18.40
N PHE A 30 9.48 19.65 18.72
CA PHE A 30 8.12 20.22 18.76
C PHE A 30 7.82 21.09 17.55
N GLN A 31 8.62 21.01 16.48
CA GLN A 31 8.32 21.68 15.23
C GLN A 31 7.42 20.79 14.37
N PRO A 32 6.33 21.34 13.82
CA PRO A 32 5.52 20.61 12.86
C PRO A 32 6.30 20.42 11.56
N TYR A 33 6.27 19.22 11.01
CA TYR A 33 6.89 18.95 9.70
C TYR A 33 6.01 19.44 8.53
N GLN A 34 4.71 19.64 8.78
CA GLN A 34 3.79 20.19 7.81
C GLN A 34 2.78 21.11 8.49
N VAL A 35 2.50 22.24 7.86
CA VAL A 35 1.56 23.24 8.36
C VAL A 35 0.70 23.73 7.21
N LEU A 36 -0.61 23.86 7.42
CA LEU A 36 -1.50 24.53 6.49
C LEU A 36 -2.11 25.79 7.13
N LEU A 37 -1.88 26.92 6.45
CA LEU A 37 -2.42 28.28 6.68
C LEU A 37 -2.52 28.74 8.14
N ARG A 38 -1.85 29.86 8.47
CA ARG A 38 -2.07 30.68 9.70
C ARG A 38 -1.97 29.92 11.03
N TYR A 39 -1.46 28.70 11.04
CA TYR A 39 -1.15 28.02 12.28
C TYR A 39 0.06 28.71 12.93
N GLU A 40 -0.10 29.11 14.18
CA GLU A 40 0.95 29.67 15.00
C GLU A 40 1.11 28.80 16.24
N ALA A 41 2.27 28.18 16.39
CA ALA A 41 2.59 27.35 17.54
C ALA A 41 2.63 28.20 18.81
N ARG A 42 1.89 27.78 19.84
CA ARG A 42 1.87 28.45 21.14
C ARG A 42 2.86 27.77 22.08
N LYS A 43 3.38 28.51 23.06
CA LYS A 43 4.29 27.97 24.08
C LYS A 43 3.72 26.76 24.82
N HIS A 44 2.39 26.70 25.01
CA HIS A 44 1.73 25.60 25.69
C HIS A 44 1.50 24.36 24.81
N ASP A 45 1.59 24.49 23.47
CA ASP A 45 1.36 23.37 22.56
C ASP A 45 2.40 22.27 22.75
N ALA A 46 3.64 22.63 23.10
CA ALA A 46 4.70 21.66 23.39
C ALA A 46 4.32 20.71 24.54
N MET A 47 3.66 21.21 25.60
CA MET A 47 3.21 20.36 26.71
C MET A 47 2.10 19.40 26.27
N ILE A 48 1.17 19.89 25.44
CA ILE A 48 0.08 19.07 24.90
C ILE A 48 0.63 17.98 23.98
N ILE A 49 1.55 18.34 23.07
CA ILE A 49 2.21 17.40 22.16
C ILE A 49 2.99 16.34 22.94
N ALA A 50 3.75 16.74 23.96
CA ALA A 50 4.48 15.80 24.82
C ALA A 50 3.54 14.84 25.55
N GLY A 51 2.41 15.37 26.06
CA GLY A 51 1.35 14.56 26.67
C GLY A 51 0.74 13.55 25.69
N LEU A 52 0.42 13.98 24.46
CA LEU A 52 -0.11 13.12 23.40
C LEU A 52 0.87 12.04 22.97
N ARG A 53 2.18 12.36 22.85
CA ARG A 53 3.23 11.38 22.52
C ARG A 53 3.40 10.35 23.63
N LYS A 54 3.41 10.79 24.89
CA LYS A 54 3.46 9.89 26.05
C LYS A 54 2.23 8.99 26.09
N TRP A 55 1.05 9.56 25.87
CA TRP A 55 -0.20 8.81 25.78
C TRP A 55 -0.12 7.77 24.67
N LEU A 56 0.26 8.17 23.45
CA LEU A 56 0.43 7.30 22.28
C LEU A 56 1.39 6.14 22.56
N ALA A 57 2.55 6.40 23.17
CA ALA A 57 3.53 5.37 23.52
C ALA A 57 3.04 4.37 24.58
N SER A 58 2.16 4.81 25.49
CA SER A 58 1.55 3.96 26.52
C SER A 58 0.23 3.29 26.08
N SER A 59 -0.36 3.80 25.01
CA SER A 59 -1.64 3.39 24.48
C SER A 59 -1.47 2.15 23.62
N HIS A 60 -2.09 1.05 24.02
CA HIS A 60 -2.34 -0.10 23.14
C HIS A 60 -3.54 0.14 22.19
N VAL A 61 -4.09 1.38 22.17
CA VAL A 61 -5.46 1.69 21.72
C VAL A 61 -5.53 2.19 20.27
N ILE A 62 -4.40 2.40 19.59
CA ILE A 62 -4.46 2.56 18.14
C ILE A 62 -4.38 1.17 17.56
N ASP A 63 -5.53 0.64 17.14
CA ASP A 63 -5.60 -0.53 16.28
C ASP A 63 -4.71 -0.22 15.07
N GLU A 64 -3.51 -0.81 15.05
CA GLU A 64 -2.68 -0.71 13.85
C GLU A 64 -3.45 -1.43 12.76
N PRO A 65 -3.65 -0.80 11.59
CA PRO A 65 -4.43 -1.42 10.53
C PRO A 65 -3.84 -2.80 10.22
N ASN A 66 -4.68 -3.83 10.23
CA ASN A 66 -4.19 -5.16 9.89
C ASN A 66 -3.70 -5.16 8.43
N PHE A 67 -2.49 -5.70 8.22
CA PHE A 67 -1.85 -5.78 6.91
C PHE A 67 -1.81 -7.22 6.43
N SER A 68 -2.66 -7.53 5.46
CA SER A 68 -2.76 -8.85 4.86
C SER A 68 -1.51 -9.20 4.05
N LEU A 69 -1.26 -10.50 3.96
CA LEU A 69 -0.33 -11.07 2.97
C LEU A 69 -1.03 -11.25 1.62
N LEU A 70 -0.27 -11.33 0.53
CA LEU A 70 -0.82 -11.61 -0.80
C LEU A 70 -1.58 -12.94 -0.83
N LYS A 71 -1.16 -13.96 -0.06
CA LYS A 71 -1.90 -15.22 0.10
C LYS A 71 -3.27 -15.11 0.78
N GLU A 72 -3.59 -13.95 1.36
CA GLU A 72 -4.84 -13.72 2.11
C GLU A 72 -5.82 -12.83 1.35
N ILE A 73 -5.42 -12.30 0.19
CA ILE A 73 -6.29 -11.42 -0.60
C ILE A 73 -7.51 -12.18 -1.10
N ASN A 74 -8.60 -11.46 -1.27
CA ASN A 74 -9.81 -11.99 -1.90
C ASN A 74 -10.49 -10.85 -2.70
N GLU A 75 -11.55 -11.17 -3.44
CA GLU A 75 -12.29 -10.19 -4.24
C GLU A 75 -13.25 -9.31 -3.41
N VAL A 76 -13.35 -9.58 -2.10
CA VAL A 76 -14.34 -8.96 -1.22
C VAL A 76 -13.68 -7.90 -0.34
N GLY A 77 -14.01 -6.64 -0.62
CA GLY A 77 -13.63 -5.52 0.23
C GLY A 77 -12.24 -4.95 -0.07
N LEU A 78 -11.73 -4.18 0.88
CA LEU A 78 -10.48 -3.43 0.76
C LEU A 78 -9.43 -4.04 1.66
N VAL A 79 -8.21 -4.20 1.15
CA VAL A 79 -7.09 -4.78 1.88
C VAL A 79 -6.01 -3.73 2.13
N ASN A 80 -5.33 -3.84 3.27
CA ASN A 80 -4.07 -3.14 3.49
C ASN A 80 -2.94 -4.12 3.25
N LEU A 81 -1.91 -3.69 2.52
CA LEU A 81 -0.80 -4.54 2.11
C LEU A 81 0.52 -3.92 2.53
N VAL A 82 1.48 -4.75 2.92
CA VAL A 82 2.89 -4.36 3.03
C VAL A 82 3.65 -5.07 1.93
N CYS A 83 4.10 -4.31 0.93
CA CYS A 83 4.72 -4.88 -0.26
C CYS A 83 5.99 -4.11 -0.66
N LYS A 84 6.91 -4.83 -1.29
CA LYS A 84 8.05 -4.27 -1.98
C LYS A 84 7.65 -3.91 -3.40
N VAL A 85 8.02 -2.70 -3.83
CA VAL A 85 7.85 -2.26 -5.22
C VAL A 85 9.02 -2.77 -6.04
N LEU A 86 8.76 -3.62 -7.02
CA LEU A 86 9.80 -4.23 -7.88
C LEU A 86 10.07 -3.41 -9.13
N HIS A 87 9.00 -2.87 -9.73
CA HIS A 87 9.09 -2.08 -10.95
C HIS A 87 7.86 -1.20 -11.11
N ILE A 88 8.00 -0.12 -11.88
CA ILE A 88 6.92 0.82 -12.20
C ILE A 88 7.02 1.14 -13.69
N CYS A 89 5.90 1.02 -14.41
CA CYS A 89 5.84 1.35 -15.83
C CYS A 89 4.49 1.95 -16.21
N LYS A 90 4.44 2.59 -17.37
CA LYS A 90 3.17 2.94 -18.02
C LYS A 90 2.64 1.75 -18.82
N THR A 91 1.33 1.58 -18.79
CA THR A 91 0.60 0.61 -19.60
C THR A 91 0.27 1.20 -20.98
N THR A 92 -0.22 0.37 -21.89
CA THR A 92 -0.67 0.78 -23.23
C THR A 92 -1.78 1.82 -23.22
N ASP A 93 -2.56 1.87 -22.14
CA ASP A 93 -3.71 2.77 -21.99
C ASP A 93 -3.33 4.04 -21.21
N ASP A 94 -2.02 4.36 -21.17
CA ASP A 94 -1.41 5.47 -20.42
C ASP A 94 -1.64 5.47 -18.90
N LYS A 95 -2.23 4.41 -18.35
CA LYS A 95 -2.32 4.19 -16.89
C LYS A 95 -0.99 3.70 -16.33
N TRP A 96 -0.65 4.13 -15.12
CA TRP A 96 0.53 3.62 -14.40
C TRP A 96 0.25 2.27 -13.75
N MET A 97 1.28 1.42 -13.73
CA MET A 97 1.27 0.12 -13.10
C MET A 97 2.54 -0.06 -12.26
N ALA A 98 2.39 -0.58 -11.04
CA ALA A 98 3.50 -1.07 -10.23
C ALA A 98 3.44 -2.59 -10.12
N PHE A 99 4.61 -3.21 -10.16
CA PHE A 99 4.80 -4.61 -9.82
C PHE A 99 5.16 -4.66 -8.34
N ILE A 100 4.30 -5.24 -7.52
CA ILE A 100 4.46 -5.33 -6.08
C ILE A 100 4.53 -6.79 -5.62
N TRP A 101 5.20 -7.02 -4.51
CA TRP A 101 5.51 -8.37 -4.05
C TRP A 101 5.75 -8.38 -2.54
N ASP A 102 5.23 -9.38 -1.83
CA ASP A 102 5.47 -9.55 -0.38
C ASP A 102 6.13 -10.89 -0.01
N GLY A 103 6.26 -11.80 -0.99
CA GLY A 103 6.87 -13.12 -0.83
C GLY A 103 5.92 -14.28 -0.68
N THR A 104 4.62 -14.02 -0.72
CA THR A 104 3.61 -15.07 -0.70
C THR A 104 2.91 -15.18 -2.05
N ASP A 105 2.41 -16.38 -2.36
CA ASP A 105 1.59 -16.60 -3.54
C ASP A 105 0.15 -16.20 -3.28
N VAL A 106 -0.46 -15.54 -4.27
CA VAL A 106 -1.88 -15.21 -4.23
C VAL A 106 -2.72 -16.49 -4.23
N PRO A 107 -3.95 -16.47 -3.69
CA PRO A 107 -4.81 -17.63 -3.71
C PRO A 107 -5.06 -18.15 -5.13
N PRO A 108 -5.16 -19.47 -5.32
CA PRO A 108 -5.47 -20.05 -6.61
C PRO A 108 -6.84 -19.57 -7.09
N ILE A 109 -6.94 -19.24 -8.38
CA ILE A 109 -8.19 -18.84 -9.03
C ILE A 109 -8.71 -20.01 -9.85
N SER A 110 -9.99 -20.32 -9.70
CA SER A 110 -10.68 -21.25 -10.59
C SER A 110 -10.87 -20.61 -11.96
N ILE A 111 -10.30 -21.24 -12.99
CA ILE A 111 -10.50 -20.86 -14.39
C ILE A 111 -11.68 -21.67 -14.92
N TYR A 112 -12.78 -20.98 -15.27
CA TYR A 112 -14.02 -21.62 -15.73
C TYR A 112 -14.15 -21.67 -17.26
N LYS A 113 -13.11 -21.26 -17.99
CA LYS A 113 -13.10 -21.25 -19.45
C LYS A 113 -12.97 -22.68 -19.99
N LYS A 114 -13.77 -23.05 -20.99
CA LYS A 114 -13.64 -24.37 -21.62
C LYS A 114 -12.40 -24.37 -22.54
N PRO A 115 -11.68 -25.50 -22.66
CA PRO A 115 -10.53 -25.60 -23.57
C PRO A 115 -10.88 -25.23 -25.03
N GLU A 116 -12.11 -25.56 -25.45
CA GLU A 116 -12.64 -25.24 -26.79
C GLU A 116 -12.72 -23.73 -27.04
N ASP A 117 -12.94 -22.94 -25.99
CA ASP A 117 -13.04 -21.48 -26.06
C ASP A 117 -11.65 -20.82 -26.19
N GLU A 118 -10.56 -21.52 -25.85
CA GLU A 118 -9.18 -20.99 -25.95
C GLU A 118 -8.71 -20.85 -27.40
N GLU A 119 -9.22 -21.67 -28.32
CA GLU A 119 -8.85 -21.61 -29.74
C GLU A 119 -9.27 -20.27 -30.37
N HIS A 120 -10.40 -19.72 -29.92
CA HIS A 120 -10.98 -18.49 -30.46
C HIS A 120 -10.77 -17.27 -29.55
N ASN A 121 -10.58 -17.50 -28.24
CA ASN A 121 -10.39 -16.47 -27.24
C ASN A 121 -9.38 -16.96 -26.19
N PRO A 122 -8.07 -16.91 -26.47
CA PRO A 122 -7.07 -17.41 -25.53
C PRO A 122 -7.05 -16.58 -24.24
N LEU A 123 -6.80 -17.22 -23.11
CA LEU A 123 -6.61 -16.51 -21.85
C LEU A 123 -5.35 -15.64 -21.94
N PRO A 124 -5.41 -14.37 -21.52
CA PRO A 124 -4.24 -13.52 -21.48
C PRO A 124 -3.24 -14.07 -20.46
N LEU A 125 -2.07 -14.50 -20.93
CA LEU A 125 -0.93 -14.82 -20.04
C LEU A 125 -0.48 -13.58 -19.25
N HIS A 126 -0.79 -12.39 -19.77
CA HIS A 126 -0.44 -11.11 -19.18
C HIS A 126 -1.59 -10.10 -19.34
N PHE A 127 -1.90 -9.39 -18.27
CA PHE A 127 -2.93 -8.35 -18.22
C PHE A 127 -2.65 -7.16 -19.17
N LYS A 128 -1.38 -6.90 -19.47
CA LYS A 128 -0.82 -5.79 -20.27
C LYS A 128 0.67 -6.08 -20.52
N PRO A 129 1.34 -5.43 -21.50
CA PRO A 129 2.69 -5.84 -21.88
C PRO A 129 3.65 -5.74 -20.71
N LEU A 130 4.50 -6.76 -20.59
CA LEU A 130 5.61 -6.86 -19.66
C LEU A 130 6.54 -5.63 -19.81
N PRO A 131 7.38 -5.34 -18.79
CA PRO A 131 8.47 -4.38 -18.95
C PRO A 131 9.23 -4.67 -20.24
N SER A 132 9.46 -3.64 -21.05
CA SER A 132 10.04 -3.77 -22.40
C SER A 132 11.47 -4.30 -22.42
N SER A 133 12.12 -4.43 -21.26
CA SER A 133 13.47 -4.96 -21.10
C SER A 133 13.45 -6.25 -20.28
N GLY A 134 13.97 -7.33 -20.87
CA GLY A 134 14.19 -8.61 -20.18
C GLY A 134 15.09 -8.46 -18.93
N ASP A 135 16.00 -7.48 -18.92
CA ASP A 135 16.87 -7.20 -17.78
C ASP A 135 16.08 -6.87 -16.52
N VAL A 136 14.92 -6.21 -16.65
CA VAL A 136 14.04 -5.91 -15.51
C VAL A 136 13.45 -7.19 -14.93
N LEU A 137 13.00 -8.11 -15.79
CA LEU A 137 12.38 -9.36 -15.37
C LEU A 137 13.38 -10.28 -14.67
N HIS A 138 14.63 -10.29 -15.10
CA HIS A 138 15.69 -11.03 -14.42
C HIS A 138 15.99 -10.51 -13.00
N THR A 139 15.52 -9.31 -12.64
CA THR A 139 15.62 -8.79 -11.28
C THR A 139 14.45 -9.15 -10.38
N PHE A 140 13.41 -9.78 -10.92
CA PHE A 140 12.23 -10.14 -10.14
C PHE A 140 12.51 -11.35 -9.24
N PRO A 141 11.89 -11.41 -8.05
CA PRO A 141 11.95 -12.59 -7.20
C PRO A 141 11.43 -13.83 -7.92
N THR A 142 12.03 -14.98 -7.64
CA THR A 142 11.62 -16.29 -8.19
C THR A 142 10.56 -17.01 -7.36
N VAL A 143 10.27 -16.50 -6.16
CA VAL A 143 9.31 -17.09 -5.20
C VAL A 143 8.28 -16.04 -4.83
N GLY A 144 7.02 -16.46 -4.73
CA GLY A 144 5.89 -15.61 -4.43
C GLY A 144 5.37 -14.87 -5.68
N THR A 145 4.08 -14.62 -5.68
CA THR A 145 3.39 -14.02 -6.80
C THR A 145 3.71 -12.52 -6.86
N ILE A 146 3.95 -12.01 -8.07
CA ILE A 146 4.12 -10.57 -8.32
C ILE A 146 2.76 -10.00 -8.71
N LEU A 147 2.13 -9.28 -7.78
CA LEU A 147 0.85 -8.64 -8.02
C LEU A 147 1.06 -7.36 -8.84
N ARG A 148 0.22 -7.17 -9.86
CA ARG A 148 0.17 -5.94 -10.66
C ARG A 148 -0.80 -4.98 -9.99
N LEU A 149 -0.32 -3.82 -9.56
CA LEU A 149 -1.12 -2.74 -9.01
C LEU A 149 -1.35 -1.67 -10.08
N ILE A 150 -2.60 -1.54 -10.52
CA ILE A 150 -3.01 -0.51 -11.48
C ILE A 150 -3.42 0.72 -10.69
N PHE A 151 -2.86 1.88 -11.05
CA PHE A 151 -3.27 3.12 -10.43
C PHE A 151 -4.38 3.76 -11.28
N ASP A 152 -5.52 4.02 -10.64
CA ASP A 152 -6.71 4.61 -11.25
C ASP A 152 -7.04 5.93 -10.56
N VAL A 153 -6.06 6.84 -10.59
CA VAL A 153 -6.12 8.16 -9.93
C VAL A 153 -5.44 9.21 -10.79
N GLU A 154 -5.91 10.46 -10.69
CA GLU A 154 -5.33 11.59 -11.43
C GLU A 154 -4.06 12.16 -10.75
N CYS A 155 -3.86 11.92 -9.45
CA CYS A 155 -2.76 12.48 -8.65
C CYS A 155 -1.41 11.74 -8.77
N MET A 156 -1.23 10.97 -9.84
CA MET A 156 -0.07 10.10 -10.10
C MET A 156 1.30 10.76 -9.96
N PRO A 157 1.54 12.01 -10.45
CA PRO A 157 2.88 12.58 -10.42
C PRO A 157 3.46 12.65 -9.00
N TYR A 158 2.62 12.88 -7.99
CA TYR A 158 3.04 12.93 -6.59
C TYR A 158 3.27 11.53 -6.01
N ILE A 159 2.39 10.57 -6.33
CA ILE A 159 2.52 9.18 -5.86
C ILE A 159 3.79 8.54 -6.42
N LEU A 160 4.13 8.80 -7.68
CA LEU A 160 5.34 8.29 -8.31
C LEU A 160 6.62 8.85 -7.71
N GLN A 161 6.60 10.09 -7.19
CA GLN A 161 7.75 10.65 -6.48
C GLN A 161 8.00 9.97 -5.13
N LEU A 162 6.94 9.43 -4.51
CA LEU A 162 7.02 8.70 -3.24
C LEU A 162 7.44 7.25 -3.45
N LEU A 163 6.89 6.59 -4.48
CA LEU A 163 7.18 5.20 -4.80
C LEU A 163 8.60 5.02 -5.32
N LYS A 164 9.42 4.34 -4.52
CA LYS A 164 10.81 4.02 -4.88
C LYS A 164 10.93 2.53 -5.17
N VAL A 165 11.46 2.22 -6.35
CA VAL A 165 11.77 0.85 -6.75
C VAL A 165 12.72 0.23 -5.72
N ARG A 166 12.47 -1.05 -5.40
CA ARG A 166 13.15 -1.88 -4.40
C ARG A 166 12.92 -1.48 -2.94
N GLN A 167 11.99 -0.57 -2.65
CA GLN A 167 11.60 -0.23 -1.28
C GLN A 167 10.26 -0.84 -0.88
N TRP A 168 10.06 -0.98 0.44
CA TRP A 168 8.83 -1.47 1.05
C TRP A 168 7.88 -0.33 1.38
N PHE A 169 6.59 -0.55 1.14
CA PHE A 169 5.53 0.43 1.38
C PHE A 169 4.32 -0.24 2.02
N LYS A 170 3.65 0.52 2.90
CA LYS A 170 2.32 0.24 3.42
C LYS A 170 1.33 0.83 2.41
N LEU A 171 0.52 -0.01 1.80
CA LEU A 171 -0.59 0.35 0.94
C LEU A 171 -1.88 0.16 1.74
N PHE A 172 -2.73 1.18 1.77
CA PHE A 172 -4.00 1.15 2.49
C PHE A 172 -5.15 1.15 1.51
N CYS A 173 -6.19 0.39 1.86
CA CYS A 173 -7.46 0.36 1.14
C CYS A 173 -7.27 0.07 -0.36
N VAL A 174 -6.49 -0.97 -0.69
CA VAL A 174 -6.32 -1.48 -2.05
C VAL A 174 -7.49 -2.40 -2.39
N GLU A 175 -8.05 -2.26 -3.58
CA GLU A 175 -9.07 -3.16 -4.10
C GLU A 175 -8.39 -4.29 -4.87
N CYS A 176 -8.63 -5.55 -4.50
CA CYS A 176 -8.09 -6.72 -5.21
C CYS A 176 -9.17 -7.32 -6.12
N LYS A 177 -8.81 -7.58 -7.37
CA LYS A 177 -9.72 -8.09 -8.40
C LYS A 177 -9.11 -9.25 -9.15
N VAL A 178 -9.99 -10.05 -9.72
CA VAL A 178 -9.64 -11.11 -10.67
C VAL A 178 -10.17 -10.74 -12.04
N HIS A 179 -9.38 -10.97 -13.07
CA HIS A 179 -9.85 -10.91 -14.46
C HIS A 179 -9.09 -11.92 -15.30
N GLU A 180 -9.84 -12.75 -16.03
CA GLU A 180 -9.32 -13.83 -16.87
C GLU A 180 -8.28 -14.72 -16.15
N GLY A 181 -8.55 -15.08 -14.88
CA GLY A 181 -7.68 -15.95 -14.09
C GLY A 181 -6.46 -15.27 -13.47
N LEU A 182 -6.33 -13.94 -13.57
CA LEU A 182 -5.22 -13.19 -12.99
C LEU A 182 -5.67 -12.23 -11.89
N TRP A 183 -4.98 -12.30 -10.74
CA TRP A 183 -5.08 -11.31 -9.68
C TRP A 183 -4.40 -9.99 -10.07
N TYR A 184 -5.05 -8.88 -9.74
CA TYR A 184 -4.47 -7.55 -9.80
C TYR A 184 -5.06 -6.65 -8.70
N GLY A 185 -4.28 -5.66 -8.29
CA GLY A 185 -4.74 -4.61 -7.38
C GLY A 185 -5.15 -3.36 -8.15
N VAL A 186 -6.08 -2.60 -7.58
CA VAL A 186 -6.46 -1.26 -8.05
C VAL A 186 -6.22 -0.26 -6.93
N PHE A 187 -5.39 0.74 -7.22
CA PHE A 187 -5.14 1.88 -6.34
C PHE A 187 -6.03 3.04 -6.77
N THR A 188 -6.96 3.44 -5.91
CA THR A 188 -8.03 4.41 -6.20
C THR A 188 -7.87 5.69 -5.38
N SER A 189 -8.84 6.61 -5.49
CA SER A 189 -8.82 7.89 -4.78
C SER A 189 -8.95 7.78 -3.26
N TYR A 190 -9.42 6.63 -2.74
CA TYR A 190 -9.48 6.35 -1.30
C TYR A 190 -8.26 5.56 -0.81
N SER A 191 -7.47 4.97 -1.70
CA SER A 191 -6.24 4.28 -1.36
C SER A 191 -5.16 5.25 -0.89
N LYS A 192 -4.31 4.81 0.04
CA LYS A 192 -3.18 5.62 0.55
C LYS A 192 -1.89 4.83 0.52
N ILE A 193 -0.78 5.55 0.48
CA ILE A 193 0.55 4.96 0.55
C ILE A 193 1.34 5.60 1.69
N GLN A 194 2.13 4.78 2.36
CA GLN A 194 3.07 5.21 3.39
C GLN A 194 4.39 4.48 3.17
N ASP A 195 5.49 5.23 3.22
CA ASP A 195 6.84 4.69 3.22
C ASP A 195 7.14 3.97 4.54
N ILE A 196 7.89 2.88 4.45
CA ILE A 196 8.30 2.11 5.62
C ILE A 196 9.82 2.22 5.78
N PRO A 197 10.34 2.61 6.95
CA PRO A 197 11.77 2.47 7.23
C PRO A 197 12.16 0.99 7.20
N ASN A 198 13.34 0.66 6.66
CA ASN A 198 13.79 -0.74 6.45
C ASN A 198 13.83 -1.65 7.70
N VAL A 199 13.60 -1.12 8.90
CA VAL A 199 13.69 -1.82 10.20
C VAL A 199 12.31 -2.13 10.80
N ASP A 200 11.23 -2.01 10.02
CA ASP A 200 9.87 -2.34 10.49
C ASP A 200 9.69 -3.86 10.67
N ILE A 201 9.05 -4.27 11.78
CA ILE A 201 8.79 -5.68 12.14
C ILE A 201 8.07 -6.42 11.02
N LEU A 202 7.13 -5.75 10.33
CA LEU A 202 6.36 -6.34 9.24
C LEU A 202 7.23 -6.71 8.02
N ILE A 203 8.33 -5.98 7.82
CA ILE A 203 9.33 -6.30 6.79
C ILE A 203 10.13 -7.53 7.22
N LEU A 204 10.53 -7.59 8.50
CA LEU A 204 11.28 -8.73 9.04
C LEU A 204 10.47 -10.01 8.92
N GLU A 205 9.22 -10.05 9.36
CA GLU A 205 8.35 -11.22 9.24
C GLU A 205 8.27 -11.74 7.79
N ARG A 206 8.10 -10.83 6.82
CA ARG A 206 8.01 -11.18 5.39
C ARG A 206 9.34 -11.63 4.79
N GLN A 207 10.46 -11.11 5.27
CA GLN A 207 11.79 -11.58 4.87
C GLN A 207 12.10 -12.95 5.48
N TRP A 208 11.63 -13.23 6.69
CA TRP A 208 11.83 -14.49 7.39
C TRP A 208 11.03 -15.64 6.78
N ILE A 209 9.81 -15.40 6.31
CA ILE A 209 9.02 -16.39 5.56
C ILE A 209 9.84 -16.99 4.41
N LYS A 210 10.64 -16.18 3.70
CA LYS A 210 11.53 -16.67 2.63
C LYS A 210 12.57 -17.68 3.09
N GLN A 211 13.19 -17.44 4.26
CA GLN A 211 14.27 -18.29 4.73
C GLN A 211 13.74 -19.68 5.10
N ILE A 212 12.52 -19.75 5.63
CA ILE A 212 11.88 -21.01 5.98
C ILE A 212 11.51 -21.80 4.72
N ASP A 213 10.89 -21.15 3.73
CA ASP A 213 10.47 -21.83 2.49
C ASP A 213 11.67 -22.28 1.62
N CYS A 214 12.84 -21.63 1.74
CA CYS A 214 14.07 -22.09 1.10
C CYS A 214 14.76 -23.26 1.83
N LEU A 215 14.47 -23.48 3.12
CA LEU A 215 15.08 -24.52 3.94
C LEU A 215 14.27 -25.84 3.94
N PHE A 216 12.99 -25.77 3.55
CA PHE A 216 12.12 -26.94 3.41
C PHE A 216 11.40 -26.89 2.06
N PRO A 217 12.09 -27.21 0.94
CA PRO A 217 11.37 -27.55 -0.28
C PRO A 217 10.51 -28.78 0.03
N PHE A 218 9.19 -28.66 -0.10
CA PHE A 218 8.31 -29.82 -0.01
C PHE A 218 8.68 -30.78 -1.15
N ASP A 219 9.17 -31.96 -0.80
CA ASP A 219 9.46 -33.09 -1.69
C ASP A 219 8.19 -33.64 -2.37
#